data_AF-A0A1E7Z6B1-F1
#
_entry.id   AF-A0A1E7Z6B1-F1
#
_cell.length_a   1.000
_cell.length_b   1.000
_cell.length_c   1.000
_cell.angle_alpha   90.00
_cell.angle_beta   90.00
_cell.angle_gamma   90.00
#
_symmetry.space_group_name_H-M   'P 1'
#
loop_
_entity.id
_entity.type
_entity.pdbx_description
1 polymer ?
#
loop_
_entity_poly.entity_id
_entity_poly.type
_entity_poly.pdbx_seq_one_letter_code
_entity_poly.pdbx_strand_id
1 'polypeptide(L)'
;MSLFFRFLIGFSLICFFYFSGEMLVRVASIPLPGTLMGLLMLLAWQFFRRKTPMLLLAGGTPILKHMAMLFVPAVLGVGVYWQEISENITGIALAIIVSTAISLGISAWIAQKILQSVVVKDDS
;
A
#
# COMPACT_ATOMS: atom_id res chain seq x y z
N MET A 1 -8.71 -26.84 -13.00
CA MET A 1 -7.45 -27.10 -12.25
C MET A 1 -6.42 -25.95 -12.31
N SER A 2 -6.46 -25.06 -13.31
CA SER A 2 -5.44 -23.99 -13.50
C SER A 2 -5.60 -22.77 -12.58
N LEU A 3 -6.82 -22.46 -12.11
CA LEU A 3 -7.11 -21.31 -11.26
C LEU A 3 -6.46 -21.41 -9.86
N PHE A 4 -6.54 -22.59 -9.24
CA PHE A 4 -5.93 -22.83 -7.92
C PHE A 4 -4.40 -22.70 -7.97
N PHE A 5 -3.78 -23.25 -9.02
CA PHE A 5 -2.33 -23.16 -9.20
C PHE A 5 -1.87 -21.71 -9.41
N ARG A 6 -2.63 -20.91 -10.17
CA ARG A 6 -2.37 -19.46 -10.34
C ARG A 6 -2.52 -18.68 -9.04
N PHE A 7 -3.51 -19.02 -8.21
CA PHE A 7 -3.68 -18.46 -6.87
C PHE A 7 -2.45 -18.73 -6.00
N LEU A 8 -2.00 -20.00 -5.94
CA LEU A 8 -0.88 -20.40 -5.10
C LEU A 8 0.43 -19.71 -5.51
N ILE A 9 0.69 -19.61 -6.82
CA ILE A 9 1.85 -18.88 -7.34
C ILE A 9 1.74 -17.39 -7.02
N GLY A 10 0.56 -16.78 -7.23
CA GLY A 10 0.32 -15.38 -6.93
C GLY A 10 0.54 -15.04 -5.47
N PHE A 11 -0.03 -15.86 -4.58
CA PHE A 11 0.13 -15.72 -3.13
C PHE A 11 1.58 -15.92 -2.69
N SER A 12 2.26 -16.97 -3.18
CA SER A 12 3.67 -17.21 -2.89
C SER A 12 4.56 -16.04 -3.33
N LEU A 13 4.28 -15.44 -4.48
CA LEU A 13 5.00 -14.26 -4.97
C LEU A 13 4.79 -13.05 -4.03
N ILE A 14 3.55 -12.78 -3.61
CA ILE A 14 3.24 -11.71 -2.65
C ILE A 14 3.99 -11.94 -1.32
N CYS A 15 3.96 -13.17 -0.79
CA CYS A 15 4.68 -13.53 0.43
C CYS A 15 6.19 -13.40 0.28
N PHE A 16 6.75 -13.78 -0.88
CA PHE A 16 8.18 -13.67 -1.15
C PHE A 16 8.64 -12.22 -1.14
N PHE A 17 7.90 -11.32 -1.80
CA PHE A 17 8.20 -9.88 -1.77
C PHE A 17 7.99 -9.28 -0.38
N TYR A 18 6.95 -9.69 0.33
CA TYR A 18 6.72 -9.26 1.71
C TYR A 18 7.89 -9.65 2.62
N PHE A 19 8.31 -10.92 2.60
CA PHE A 19 9.42 -11.39 3.42
C PHE A 19 10.74 -10.72 3.05
N SER A 20 10.99 -10.51 1.76
CA SER A 20 12.17 -9.79 1.28
C SER A 20 12.17 -8.33 1.77
N GLY A 21 11.03 -7.66 1.72
CA GLY A 21 10.87 -6.29 2.23
C GLY A 21 11.04 -6.22 3.74
N GLU A 22 10.48 -7.17 4.48
CA GLU A 22 10.66 -7.30 5.93
C GLU A 22 12.13 -7.52 6.32
N MET A 23 12.84 -8.41 5.63
CA MET A 23 14.27 -8.61 5.84
C MET A 23 15.07 -7.34 5.56
N LEU A 24 14.74 -6.63 4.47
CA LEU A 24 15.41 -5.38 4.11
C LEU A 24 15.18 -4.28 5.16
N VAL A 25 13.95 -4.12 5.64
CA VAL A 25 13.59 -3.17 6.69
C VAL A 25 14.36 -3.47 7.98
N ARG A 26 14.45 -4.75 8.37
CA ARG A 26 15.18 -5.16 9.57
C ARG A 26 16.67 -4.89 9.47
N VAL A 27 17.29 -5.20 8.33
CA VAL A 27 18.73 -4.96 8.11
C VAL A 27 19.03 -3.47 8.00
N ALA A 28 18.19 -2.71 7.29
CA ALA A 28 18.38 -1.27 7.10
C ALA A 28 17.83 -0.41 8.25
N SER A 29 17.23 -1.02 9.28
CA SER A 29 16.64 -0.34 10.45
C SER A 29 15.69 0.81 10.08
N ILE A 30 14.89 0.60 9.03
CA ILE A 30 13.97 1.61 8.51
C ILE A 30 12.71 1.61 9.39
N PRO A 31 12.17 2.77 9.83
CA PRO A 31 10.96 2.86 10.66
C PRO A 31 9.67 2.66 9.85
N LEU A 32 9.69 1.79 8.83
CA LEU A 32 8.56 1.49 7.95
C LEU A 32 8.12 0.04 8.12
N PRO A 33 6.81 -0.27 8.11
CA PRO A 33 6.33 -1.65 8.06
C PRO A 33 6.91 -2.40 6.86
N GLY A 34 7.40 -3.63 7.06
CA GLY A 34 7.91 -4.45 5.95
C GLY A 34 6.88 -4.73 4.85
N THR A 35 5.58 -4.62 5.17
CA THR A 35 4.48 -4.69 4.20
C THR A 35 4.58 -3.60 3.14
N LEU A 36 4.90 -2.37 3.53
CA LEU A 36 5.07 -1.25 2.61
C LEU A 36 6.30 -1.44 1.73
N MET A 37 7.40 -1.94 2.29
CA MET A 37 8.59 -2.21 1.49
C MET A 37 8.39 -3.36 0.49
N GLY A 38 7.70 -4.42 0.90
CA GLY A 38 7.31 -5.49 -0.02
C GLY A 38 6.45 -4.97 -1.18
N LEU A 39 5.50 -4.07 -0.90
CA LEU A 39 4.69 -3.40 -1.92
C LEU A 39 5.55 -2.53 -2.86
N LEU A 40 6.47 -1.72 -2.33
CA LEU A 40 7.36 -0.87 -3.13
C LEU A 40 8.31 -1.69 -4.00
N MET A 41 8.88 -2.77 -3.48
CA MET A 41 9.72 -3.70 -4.25
C MET A 41 8.92 -4.36 -5.38
N LEU A 42 7.68 -4.77 -5.10
CA LEU A 42 6.79 -5.36 -6.08
C LEU A 42 6.43 -4.33 -7.16
N LEU A 43 6.13 -3.10 -6.76
CA LEU A 43 5.87 -1.98 -7.68
C LEU A 43 7.10 -1.66 -8.55
N ALA A 44 8.30 -1.63 -7.98
CA ALA A 44 9.54 -1.41 -8.72
C ALA A 44 9.77 -2.54 -9.73
N TRP A 45 9.66 -3.79 -9.30
CA TRP A 45 9.76 -4.96 -10.19
C TRP A 45 8.73 -4.91 -11.32
N GLN A 46 7.52 -4.45 -11.01
CA GLN A 46 6.44 -4.29 -11.97
C GLN A 46 6.71 -3.18 -12.98
N PHE A 47 7.30 -2.06 -12.53
CA PHE A 47 7.71 -0.95 -13.37
C PHE A 47 8.74 -1.38 -14.43
N PHE A 48 9.71 -2.22 -14.04
CA PHE A 48 10.70 -2.79 -14.97
C PHE A 48 10.09 -3.81 -15.95
N ARG A 49 9.12 -4.63 -15.51
CA ARG A 49 8.50 -5.66 -16.38
C ARG A 49 7.38 -5.15 -17.30
N ARG A 50 6.81 -3.96 -17.06
CA ARG A 50 5.70 -3.34 -17.83
C ARG A 50 4.46 -4.22 -18.09
N LYS A 51 4.28 -5.35 -17.38
CA LYS A 51 3.16 -6.30 -17.59
C LYS A 51 2.55 -6.73 -16.28
N THR A 52 1.34 -6.28 -15.94
CA THR A 52 0.67 -6.63 -14.67
C THR A 52 0.33 -8.13 -14.66
N PRO A 53 0.98 -8.95 -13.81
CA PRO A 53 0.74 -10.38 -13.81
C PRO A 53 -0.66 -10.66 -13.28
N MET A 54 -1.50 -11.26 -14.13
CA MET A 54 -2.81 -11.79 -13.74
C MET A 54 -2.74 -12.76 -12.54
N LEU A 55 -1.56 -13.32 -12.26
CA LEU A 55 -1.28 -14.16 -11.10
C LEU A 55 -1.35 -13.39 -9.77
N LEU A 56 -0.89 -12.14 -9.70
CA LEU A 56 -0.97 -11.33 -8.47
C LEU A 56 -2.43 -11.01 -8.12
N LEU A 57 -3.22 -10.68 -9.13
CA LEU A 57 -4.67 -10.49 -8.98
C LEU A 57 -5.32 -11.77 -8.46
N ALA A 58 -4.97 -12.94 -9.02
CA ALA A 58 -5.51 -14.20 -8.54
C ALA A 58 -5.18 -14.44 -7.05
N GLY A 59 -3.94 -14.23 -6.61
CA GLY A 59 -3.49 -14.41 -5.23
C GLY A 59 -4.07 -13.40 -4.22
N GLY A 60 -4.25 -12.13 -4.63
CA GLY A 60 -4.72 -11.06 -3.75
C GLY A 60 -6.24 -10.91 -3.64
N THR A 61 -7.00 -11.30 -4.68
CA THR A 61 -8.46 -11.07 -4.74
C THR A 61 -9.23 -11.63 -3.54
N PRO A 62 -8.94 -12.85 -3.03
CA PRO A 62 -9.67 -13.38 -1.88
C PRO A 62 -9.46 -12.57 -0.61
N ILE A 63 -8.23 -12.11 -0.36
CA ILE A 63 -7.88 -11.26 0.78
C ILE A 63 -8.57 -9.92 0.65
N LEU A 64 -8.57 -9.35 -0.57
CA LEU A 64 -9.22 -8.09 -0.87
C LEU A 64 -10.75 -8.15 -0.66
N LYS A 65 -11.36 -9.26 -1.05
CA LYS A 65 -12.80 -9.53 -0.86
C LYS A 65 -13.20 -9.63 0.61
N HIS A 66 -12.29 -10.08 1.48
CA HIS A 66 -12.51 -10.22 2.91
C HIS A 66 -11.77 -9.15 3.74
N MET A 67 -11.33 -8.04 3.15
CA MET A 67 -10.63 -6.94 3.85
C MET A 67 -11.41 -6.43 5.07
N ALA A 68 -12.75 -6.45 5.04
CA ALA A 68 -13.57 -6.09 6.19
C ALA A 68 -13.22 -6.92 7.44
N MET A 69 -12.97 -8.23 7.31
CA MET A 69 -12.53 -9.09 8.43
C MET A 69 -11.14 -8.72 8.95
N LEU A 70 -10.28 -8.15 8.10
CA LEU A 70 -8.94 -7.69 8.49
C LEU A 70 -8.97 -6.32 9.18
N PHE A 71 -9.95 -5.48 8.86
CA PHE A 71 -10.13 -4.19 9.53
C PHE A 71 -10.71 -4.32 10.93
N VAL A 72 -11.59 -5.30 11.18
CA VAL A 72 -12.17 -5.53 12.52
C VAL A 72 -11.10 -5.64 13.62
N PRO A 73 -10.11 -6.54 13.57
CA PRO A 73 -9.09 -6.64 14.61
C PRO A 73 -8.21 -5.38 14.72
N ALA A 74 -7.93 -4.71 13.59
CA ALA A 74 -7.16 -3.46 13.60
C ALA A 74 -7.91 -2.33 14.32
N VAL A 75 -9.21 -2.17 14.04
CA VAL A 75 -10.07 -1.15 14.65
C VAL A 75 -10.30 -1.45 16.14
N LEU A 76 -10.55 -2.72 16.50
CA LEU A 76 -10.70 -3.13 17.89
C LEU A 76 -9.42 -2.90 18.71
N GLY A 77 -8.24 -3.09 18.11
CA GLY A 77 -6.96 -2.78 18.75
C GLY A 77 -6.79 -1.30 19.07
N VAL A 78 -7.21 -0.39 18.18
CA VAL A 78 -7.22 1.05 18.45
C VAL A 78 -8.26 1.42 19.50
N GLY A 79 -9.39 0.70 19.55
CA GLY A 79 -10.43 0.87 20.56
C GLY A 79 -9.95 0.70 22.01
N VAL A 80 -8.81 0.06 22.26
CA VAL A 80 -8.19 0.01 23.61
C VAL A 80 -7.80 1.41 24.10
N TYR A 81 -7.43 2.32 23.20
CA TYR A 81 -7.05 3.71 23.49
C TYR A 81 -8.22 4.68 23.35
N TRP A 82 -9.46 4.19 23.41
CA TRP A 82 -10.66 5.01 23.19
C TRP A 82 -10.75 6.20 24.15
N GLN A 83 -10.28 6.03 25.39
CA GLN A 83 -10.31 7.09 26.38
C GLN A 83 -9.37 8.25 26.02
N GLU A 84 -8.12 7.99 25.63
CA GLU A 84 -7.20 9.06 25.21
C GLU A 84 -7.64 9.74 23.91
N ILE A 85 -8.25 8.96 22.99
CA ILE A 85 -8.81 9.47 21.74
C ILE A 85 -9.98 10.41 22.01
N SER A 86 -10.87 10.07 22.94
CA SER A 86 -12.04 10.88 23.27
C SER A 86 -11.65 12.24 23.88
N GLU A 87 -10.60 12.28 24.68
CA GLU A 87 -10.10 13.51 25.31
C GLU A 87 -9.45 14.46 24.29
N ASN A 88 -8.83 13.91 23.23
CA ASN A 88 -8.08 14.67 22.22
C ASN A 88 -8.72 14.65 20.83
N ILE A 89 -10.03 14.36 20.75
CA ILE A 89 -10.71 14.10 19.47
C ILE A 89 -10.61 15.27 18.49
N THR A 90 -10.62 16.50 19.01
CA THR A 90 -10.48 17.74 18.21
C THR A 90 -9.09 17.86 17.61
N GLY A 91 -8.04 17.60 18.41
CA GLY A 91 -6.66 17.60 17.96
C GLY A 91 -6.39 16.52 16.92
N ILE A 92 -6.89 15.31 17.15
CA ILE A 92 -6.75 14.17 16.23
C ILE A 92 -7.48 14.45 14.91
N ALA A 93 -8.73 14.91 14.97
CA ALA A 93 -9.51 15.23 13.77
C ALA A 93 -8.82 16.30 12.93
N LEU A 94 -8.33 17.37 13.57
CA LEU A 94 -7.62 18.44 12.87
C LEU A 94 -6.30 17.95 12.27
N ALA A 95 -5.52 17.17 13.03
CA ALA A 95 -4.28 16.57 12.53
C ALA A 95 -4.53 15.69 11.30
N ILE A 96 -5.54 14.82 11.33
CA ILE A 96 -5.91 13.94 10.21
C ILE A 96 -6.34 14.75 8.98
N ILE A 97 -7.23 15.72 9.15
CA ILE A 97 -7.73 16.53 8.03
C ILE A 97 -6.58 17.30 7.39
N VAL A 98 -5.78 17.99 8.20
CA VAL A 98 -4.66 18.80 7.71
C VAL A 98 -3.60 17.92 7.06
N SER A 99 -3.19 16.82 7.69
CA SER A 99 -2.18 15.92 7.12
C SER A 99 -2.65 15.29 5.81
N THR A 100 -3.92 14.88 5.73
CA THR A 100 -4.51 14.27 4.54
C THR A 100 -4.62 15.29 3.42
N ALA A 101 -5.12 16.50 3.71
CA ALA A 101 -5.23 17.56 2.72
C ALA A 101 -3.86 17.96 2.15
N ILE A 102 -2.85 18.10 3.02
CA ILE A 102 -1.46 18.39 2.61
C ILE A 102 -0.91 17.25 1.76
N SER A 103 -1.02 16.00 2.22
CA SER A 103 -0.52 14.83 1.50
C SER A 103 -1.14 14.68 0.11
N LEU A 104 -2.47 14.84 0.00
CA LEU A 104 -3.18 14.81 -1.27
C LEU A 104 -2.81 16.01 -2.16
N GLY A 105 -2.71 17.20 -1.59
CA GLY A 105 -2.32 18.41 -2.33
C GLY A 105 -0.93 18.30 -2.94
N ILE A 106 0.06 17.85 -2.16
CA ILE A 106 1.43 17.61 -2.64
C ILE A 106 1.43 16.51 -3.72
N SER A 107 0.74 15.39 -3.47
CA SER A 107 0.65 14.28 -4.43
C SER A 107 0.02 14.73 -5.75
N ALA A 108 -1.06 15.49 -5.69
CA ALA A 108 -1.75 16.04 -6.87
C ALA A 108 -0.86 17.04 -7.63
N TRP A 109 -0.14 17.91 -6.91
CA TRP A 109 0.79 18.86 -7.53
C TRP A 109 1.94 18.18 -8.26
N ILE A 110 2.56 17.16 -7.63
CA ILE A 110 3.60 16.33 -8.25
C ILE A 110 3.05 15.62 -9.49
N ALA A 111 1.87 15.00 -9.37
CA ALA A 111 1.22 14.31 -10.48
C ALA A 111 0.94 15.27 -11.64
N GLN A 112 0.42 16.47 -11.37
CA GLN A 112 0.14 17.48 -12.39
C GLN A 112 1.43 17.93 -13.10
N LYS A 113 2.51 18.14 -12.37
CA LYS A 113 3.81 18.54 -12.94
C LYS A 113 4.39 17.45 -13.85
N ILE A 114 4.27 16.18 -13.45
CA ILE A 114 4.69 15.03 -14.27
C ILE A 114 3.82 14.94 -15.53
N LEU A 115 2.49 15.04 -15.40
CA LEU A 115 1.58 14.95 -16.54
C LEU A 115 1.79 16.08 -17.55
N GLN A 116 2.04 17.31 -17.10
CA GLN A 116 2.39 18.42 -18.00
C GLN A 116 3.71 18.16 -18.76
N SER A 117 4.70 17.52 -18.13
CA SER A 117 5.96 17.16 -18.82
C SER A 117 5.82 16.02 -19.84
N VAL A 118 4.77 15.19 -19.71
CA VAL A 118 4.46 14.11 -20.64
C VAL A 118 3.65 14.64 -21.83
N VAL A 119 2.67 15.52 -21.60
CA VAL A 119 1.85 16.13 -22.66
C VAL A 119 2.68 17.04 -23.58
N VAL A 120 3.71 17.71 -23.08
CA VAL A 120 4.59 18.58 -23.89
C VAL A 120 5.54 17.78 -24.81
N LYS A 121 5.65 16.45 -24.67
CA LYS A 121 6.59 15.61 -25.43
C LYS A 121 5.92 14.74 -26.52
N ASP A 122 4.61 14.82 -26.71
CA ASP A 122 3.86 14.03 -27.72
C ASP A 122 3.54 14.82 -29.01
N ASP A 123 4.11 16.03 -29.15
CA ASP A 123 3.92 16.94 -30.30
C ASP A 123 5.23 17.22 -31.08
N SER A 124 6.15 16.24 -31.15
CA SER A 124 7.34 16.30 -32.02
C SER A 124 7.70 14.97 -32.65
#